data_AF-A0A817RGU1-F1
#
_entry.id   AF-A0A817RGU1-F1
#
_cell.length_a   1.000
_cell.length_b   1.000
_cell.length_c   1.000
_cell.angle_alpha   90.00
_cell.angle_beta   90.00
_cell.angle_gamma   90.00
#
_symmetry.space_group_name_H-M   'P 1'
#
loop_
_entity.id
_entity.type
_entity.pdbx_description
1 polymer ?
#
loop_
_entity_poly.entity_id
_entity_poly.type
_entity_poly.pdbx_seq_one_letter_code
_entity_poly.pdbx_strand_id
1 'polypeptide(L)'
;MSEASVDFIMNRQKHLPHYQKTTQYDILAWLDTIPLSRPVHNLEVDFSDGILIAEIVAYFFPEYVDLEMFQVARNMSQRTKNWRLLNSDVLPKISLHAPGTLVYDITNGDNRAVELFLLHFREKIEEHLIRTGRKSRLQWETWRSFNVERHR
;
A
#
# COMPACT_ATOMS: atom_id res chain seq x y z
N MET A 1 -24.17 -15.05 -13.20
CA MET A 1 -22.82 -14.86 -13.77
C MET A 1 -22.53 -16.07 -14.63
N SER A 2 -22.07 -15.90 -15.88
CA SER A 2 -21.87 -17.02 -16.81
C SER A 2 -20.60 -17.81 -16.47
N GLU A 3 -20.60 -19.12 -16.74
CA GLU A 3 -19.46 -20.04 -16.56
C GLU A 3 -18.19 -19.54 -17.29
N ALA A 4 -18.36 -18.93 -18.46
CA ALA A 4 -17.31 -18.26 -19.23
C ALA A 4 -16.63 -17.08 -18.49
N SER A 5 -17.35 -16.41 -17.57
CA SER A 5 -16.79 -15.33 -16.75
C SER A 5 -15.93 -15.86 -15.60
N VAL A 6 -16.25 -17.05 -15.09
CA VAL A 6 -15.48 -17.70 -14.02
C VAL A 6 -14.21 -18.32 -14.60
N ASP A 7 -14.30 -18.95 -15.78
CA ASP A 7 -13.13 -19.47 -16.51
C ASP A 7 -12.17 -18.36 -16.92
N PHE A 8 -12.68 -17.20 -17.36
CA PHE A 8 -11.83 -16.04 -17.68
C PHE A 8 -11.08 -15.50 -16.46
N ILE A 9 -11.70 -15.49 -15.28
CA ILE A 9 -11.07 -15.06 -14.02
C ILE A 9 -10.06 -16.12 -13.54
N MET A 10 -10.42 -17.41 -13.60
CA MET A 10 -9.57 -18.54 -13.21
C MET A 10 -8.36 -18.72 -14.12
N ASN A 11 -8.43 -18.31 -15.39
CA ASN A 11 -7.34 -18.45 -16.35
C ASN A 11 -6.26 -17.35 -16.24
N ARG A 12 -6.60 -16.16 -15.72
CA ARG A 12 -5.59 -15.11 -15.43
C ARG A 12 -4.59 -15.53 -14.36
N GLN A 13 -5.03 -16.29 -13.35
CA GLN A 13 -4.14 -16.72 -12.26
C GLN A 13 -3.14 -17.82 -12.68
N LYS A 14 -3.40 -18.55 -13.78
CA LYS A 14 -2.53 -19.65 -14.25
C LYS A 14 -1.27 -19.20 -14.99
N HIS A 15 -1.18 -17.96 -15.47
CA HIS A 15 -0.05 -17.45 -16.27
C HIS A 15 0.55 -16.14 -15.74
N LEU A 16 0.61 -15.96 -14.42
CA LEU A 16 1.37 -14.84 -13.86
C LEU A 16 2.89 -15.13 -13.98
N PRO A 17 3.69 -14.26 -14.63
CA PRO A 17 5.14 -14.45 -14.74
C PRO A 17 5.80 -14.62 -13.38
N HIS A 18 6.87 -15.42 -13.30
CA HIS A 18 7.56 -15.69 -12.03
C HIS A 18 7.99 -14.41 -11.31
N TYR A 19 8.51 -13.42 -12.05
CA TYR A 19 8.92 -12.13 -11.47
C TYR A 19 7.75 -11.42 -10.77
N GLN A 20 6.55 -11.46 -11.35
CA GLN A 20 5.39 -10.76 -10.82
C GLN A 20 4.91 -11.42 -9.52
N LYS A 21 4.96 -12.76 -9.46
CA LYS A 21 4.73 -13.49 -8.20
C LYS A 21 5.72 -13.07 -7.12
N THR A 22 7.02 -13.03 -7.44
CA THR A 22 8.06 -12.61 -6.48
C THR A 22 7.84 -11.19 -5.99
N THR A 23 7.56 -10.25 -6.90
CA THR A 23 7.22 -8.86 -6.53
C THR A 23 6.03 -8.77 -5.59
N GLN A 24 4.96 -9.53 -5.86
CA GLN A 24 3.80 -9.54 -4.99
C GLN A 24 4.13 -10.11 -3.60
N TYR A 25 4.95 -11.16 -3.51
CA TYR A 25 5.44 -11.69 -2.24
C TYR A 25 6.28 -10.66 -1.47
N ASP A 26 7.17 -9.93 -2.15
CA ASP A 26 8.02 -8.90 -1.51
C ASP A 26 7.19 -7.74 -0.96
N ILE A 27 6.12 -7.34 -1.67
CA ILE A 27 5.16 -6.34 -1.19
C ILE A 27 4.43 -6.86 0.05
N LEU A 28 3.87 -8.07 0.00
CA LEU A 28 3.13 -8.65 1.12
C LEU A 28 4.01 -8.82 2.36
N ALA A 29 5.24 -9.32 2.19
CA ALA A 29 6.20 -9.45 3.28
C ALA A 29 6.55 -8.10 3.93
N TRP A 30 6.63 -7.02 3.13
CA TRP A 30 6.79 -5.67 3.67
C TRP A 30 5.54 -5.21 4.43
N LEU A 31 4.35 -5.41 3.87
CA LEU A 31 3.08 -5.02 4.52
C LEU A 31 2.87 -5.76 5.85
N ASP A 32 3.30 -7.01 5.97
CA ASP A 32 3.23 -7.79 7.22
C ASP A 32 4.08 -7.20 8.36
N THR A 33 5.05 -6.34 8.05
CA THR A 33 5.85 -5.62 9.08
C THR A 33 5.14 -4.39 9.64
N ILE A 34 3.98 -4.04 9.09
CA ILE A 34 3.22 -2.85 9.45
C ILE A 34 1.93 -3.31 10.14
N PRO A 35 1.63 -2.82 11.37
CA PRO A 35 0.43 -3.22 12.09
C PRO A 35 -0.82 -2.51 11.53
N LEU A 36 -1.25 -2.93 10.34
CA LEU A 36 -2.47 -2.43 9.68
C LEU A 36 -3.72 -2.88 10.44
N SER A 37 -4.82 -2.13 10.26
CA SER A 37 -6.10 -2.43 10.93
C SER A 37 -6.72 -3.76 10.50
N ARG A 38 -6.29 -4.29 9.36
CA ARG A 38 -6.75 -5.55 8.76
C ARG A 38 -5.61 -6.24 7.98
N PRO A 39 -5.62 -7.57 7.87
CA PRO A 39 -4.69 -8.29 7.01
C PRO A 39 -4.95 -7.96 5.54
N VAL A 40 -3.88 -7.99 4.74
CA VAL A 40 -3.95 -7.79 3.28
C VAL A 40 -4.01 -9.16 2.60
N HIS A 41 -5.08 -9.41 1.87
CA HIS A 41 -5.30 -10.67 1.15
C HIS A 41 -5.27 -10.50 -0.36
N ASN A 42 -5.78 -9.36 -0.85
CA ASN A 42 -5.90 -9.08 -2.26
C ASN A 42 -5.55 -7.61 -2.49
N LEU A 43 -4.39 -7.37 -3.12
CA LEU A 43 -3.85 -6.02 -3.28
C LEU A 43 -4.85 -5.10 -4.00
N GLU A 44 -5.42 -5.56 -5.11
CA GLU A 44 -6.34 -4.75 -5.91
C GLU A 44 -7.64 -4.38 -5.19
N VAL A 45 -8.14 -5.26 -4.32
CA VAL A 45 -9.34 -4.97 -3.52
C VAL A 45 -8.99 -4.11 -2.32
N ASP A 46 -7.99 -4.52 -1.55
CA ASP A 46 -7.68 -3.95 -0.23
C ASP A 46 -7.10 -2.53 -0.31
N PHE A 47 -6.43 -2.19 -1.42
CA PHE A 47 -5.87 -0.85 -1.65
C PHE A 47 -6.74 0.05 -2.54
N SER A 48 -7.81 -0.47 -3.15
CA SER A 48 -8.65 0.31 -4.09
C SER A 48 -9.28 1.56 -3.46
N ASP A 49 -9.56 1.55 -2.17
CA ASP A 49 -10.19 2.67 -1.45
C ASP A 49 -9.21 3.67 -0.82
N GLY A 50 -7.90 3.40 -0.89
CA GLY A 50 -6.84 4.28 -0.38
C GLY A 50 -6.70 4.30 1.14
N ILE A 51 -7.49 3.56 1.92
CA ILE A 51 -7.44 3.62 3.39
C ILE A 51 -6.15 3.00 3.91
N LEU A 52 -5.77 1.83 3.38
CA LEU A 52 -4.52 1.20 3.79
C LEU A 52 -3.30 2.07 3.45
N ILE A 53 -3.37 2.89 2.38
CA ILE A 53 -2.33 3.88 2.09
C ILE A 53 -2.26 4.92 3.21
N ALA A 54 -3.41 5.46 3.64
CA ALA A 54 -3.48 6.41 4.75
C ALA A 54 -2.96 5.81 6.06
N GLU A 55 -3.33 4.56 6.38
CA GLU A 55 -2.83 3.84 7.57
C GLU A 55 -1.31 3.65 7.55
N ILE A 56 -0.75 3.25 6.41
CA ILE A 56 0.70 3.09 6.25
C ILE A 56 1.41 4.43 6.49
N VAL A 57 0.91 5.53 5.91
CA VAL A 57 1.51 6.85 6.17
C VAL A 57 1.36 7.23 7.64
N ALA A 58 0.19 7.02 8.26
CA ALA A 58 -0.05 7.33 9.67
C ALA A 58 0.87 6.52 10.61
N TYR A 59 1.23 5.29 10.25
CA TYR A 59 2.17 4.48 11.03
C TYR A 59 3.58 5.09 11.12
N PHE A 60 4.09 5.63 10.01
CA PHE A 60 5.43 6.26 9.96
C PHE A 60 5.41 7.76 10.30
N PHE A 61 4.31 8.45 9.96
CA PHE A 61 4.11 9.89 10.03
C PHE A 61 2.68 10.22 10.49
N PRO A 62 2.33 9.96 11.76
CA PRO A 62 0.97 10.16 12.27
C PRO A 62 0.47 11.59 12.08
N GLU A 63 1.37 12.58 12.06
CA GLU A 63 1.03 13.99 11.86
C GLU A 63 0.70 14.36 10.40
N TYR A 64 0.85 13.43 9.45
CA TYR A 64 0.57 13.67 8.03
C TYR A 64 -0.85 13.31 7.61
N VAL A 65 -1.57 12.57 8.46
CA VAL A 65 -2.85 11.97 8.12
C VAL A 65 -3.85 12.25 9.23
N ASP A 66 -5.02 12.74 8.85
CA ASP A 66 -6.21 12.68 9.71
C ASP A 66 -7.06 11.50 9.24
N LEU A 67 -6.99 10.38 9.96
CA LEU A 67 -7.69 9.15 9.58
C LEU A 67 -9.22 9.30 9.65
N GLU A 68 -9.76 10.25 10.43
CA GLU A 68 -11.20 10.48 10.54
C GLU A 68 -11.78 11.05 9.23
N MET A 69 -10.95 11.62 8.36
CA MET A 69 -11.35 12.13 7.05
C MET A 69 -11.55 11.01 6.01
N PHE A 70 -11.11 9.78 6.29
CA PHE A 70 -11.19 8.64 5.37
C PHE A 70 -12.38 7.73 5.71
N GLN A 71 -13.08 7.22 4.69
CA GLN A 71 -14.25 6.36 4.86
C GLN A 71 -14.15 5.11 3.98
N VAL A 72 -14.43 3.94 4.55
CA VAL A 72 -14.42 2.65 3.84
C VAL A 72 -15.34 2.71 2.62
N ALA A 73 -14.81 2.37 1.45
CA ALA A 73 -15.48 2.64 0.19
C ALA A 73 -15.65 1.37 -0.67
N ARG A 74 -16.91 1.01 -0.92
CA ARG A 74 -17.27 -0.02 -1.91
C ARG A 74 -17.65 0.54 -3.28
N ASN A 75 -17.92 1.85 -3.36
CA ASN A 75 -18.32 2.52 -4.59
C ASN A 75 -17.21 3.45 -5.11
N MET A 76 -17.16 3.63 -6.42
CA MET A 76 -16.12 4.43 -7.09
C MET A 76 -16.10 5.89 -6.62
N SER A 77 -17.25 6.50 -6.37
CA SER A 77 -17.32 7.91 -5.95
C SER A 77 -16.55 8.13 -4.64
N GLN A 78 -16.78 7.28 -3.63
CA GLN A 78 -16.11 7.39 -2.34
C GLN A 78 -14.63 6.99 -2.42
N ARG A 79 -14.27 5.96 -3.21
CA ARG A 79 -12.86 5.62 -3.46
C ARG A 79 -12.10 6.83 -4.04
N THR A 80 -12.66 7.46 -5.06
CA THR A 80 -12.07 8.66 -5.67
C THR A 80 -11.96 9.83 -4.70
N LYS A 81 -12.91 10.01 -3.78
CA LYS A 81 -12.80 11.04 -2.73
C LYS A 81 -11.62 10.77 -1.79
N ASN A 82 -11.47 9.54 -1.31
CA ASN A 82 -10.33 9.16 -0.47
C ASN A 82 -9.00 9.39 -1.20
N TRP A 83 -8.89 8.99 -2.48
CA TRP A 83 -7.68 9.23 -3.29
C TRP A 83 -7.41 10.71 -3.57
N ARG A 84 -8.44 11.55 -3.66
CA ARG A 84 -8.26 13.01 -3.73
C ARG A 84 -7.64 13.55 -2.44
N LEU A 85 -8.12 13.12 -1.28
CA LEU A 85 -7.54 13.51 0.02
C LEU A 85 -6.08 13.06 0.16
N LEU A 86 -5.78 11.82 -0.29
CA LEU A 86 -4.40 11.34 -0.34
C LEU A 86 -3.52 12.28 -1.18
N ASN A 87 -3.96 12.62 -2.39
CA ASN A 87 -3.20 13.45 -3.33
C ASN A 87 -3.09 14.92 -2.92
N SER A 88 -4.04 15.48 -2.17
CA SER A 88 -3.97 16.87 -1.68
C SER A 88 -3.14 16.99 -0.42
N ASP A 89 -3.35 16.11 0.55
CA ASP A 89 -2.96 16.38 1.94
C ASP A 89 -1.93 15.39 2.50
N VAL A 90 -1.76 14.23 1.88
CA VAL A 90 -0.93 13.15 2.44
C VAL A 90 0.31 12.86 1.60
N LEU A 91 0.13 12.40 0.36
CA LEU A 91 1.22 11.98 -0.51
C LEU A 91 2.23 13.10 -0.82
N PRO A 92 1.81 14.37 -1.03
CA PRO A 92 2.77 15.45 -1.25
C PRO A 92 3.76 15.65 -0.10
N LYS A 93 3.36 15.32 1.14
CA LYS A 93 4.23 15.45 2.33
C LYS A 93 5.43 14.51 2.27
N ILE A 94 5.32 13.38 1.55
CA ILE A 94 6.42 12.43 1.29
C ILE A 94 6.95 12.52 -0.16
N SER A 95 6.73 13.66 -0.82
CA SER A 95 7.17 13.91 -2.21
C SER A 95 6.66 12.88 -3.23
N LEU A 96 5.43 12.40 -3.02
CA LEU A 96 4.73 11.48 -3.93
C LEU A 96 3.46 12.11 -4.48
N HIS A 97 3.11 11.77 -5.72
CA HIS A 97 1.86 12.15 -6.35
C HIS A 97 1.33 10.98 -7.18
N ALA A 98 0.04 10.66 -7.07
CA ALA A 98 -0.61 9.64 -7.89
C ALA A 98 -1.40 10.32 -9.02
N PRO A 99 -0.99 10.21 -10.29
CA PRO A 99 -1.72 10.79 -11.41
C PRO A 99 -3.16 10.30 -11.48
N GLY A 100 -4.07 11.13 -12.00
CA GLY A 100 -5.49 10.78 -12.07
C GLY A 100 -5.79 9.50 -12.86
N THR A 101 -4.99 9.18 -13.89
CA THR A 101 -5.07 7.91 -14.62
C THR A 101 -4.68 6.73 -13.74
N LEU A 102 -3.59 6.82 -12.99
CA LEU A 102 -3.16 5.79 -12.06
C LEU A 102 -4.19 5.57 -10.94
N VAL A 103 -4.76 6.65 -10.39
CA VAL A 103 -5.84 6.58 -9.41
C VAL A 103 -7.07 5.89 -10.01
N TYR A 104 -7.42 6.20 -11.26
CA TYR A 104 -8.52 5.53 -11.95
C TYR A 104 -8.25 4.02 -12.07
N ASP A 105 -7.06 3.61 -12.49
CA ASP A 105 -6.72 2.20 -12.64
C ASP A 105 -6.74 1.46 -11.29
N ILE A 106 -6.16 2.05 -10.24
CA ILE A 106 -6.18 1.50 -8.88
C ILE A 106 -7.62 1.36 -8.35
N THR A 107 -8.45 2.40 -8.49
CA THR A 107 -9.83 2.37 -7.99
C THR A 107 -10.71 1.36 -8.73
N ASN A 108 -10.38 1.02 -9.98
CA ASN A 108 -11.00 -0.05 -10.76
C ASN A 108 -10.44 -1.45 -10.48
N GLY A 109 -9.44 -1.58 -9.59
CA GLY A 109 -8.85 -2.86 -9.23
C GLY A 109 -7.86 -3.39 -10.27
N ASP A 110 -7.16 -2.52 -10.98
CA ASP A 110 -6.00 -2.94 -11.77
C ASP A 110 -4.86 -3.36 -10.84
N ASN A 111 -4.61 -4.67 -10.78
CA ASN A 111 -3.59 -5.26 -9.93
C ASN A 111 -2.17 -4.72 -10.22
N ARG A 112 -1.83 -4.50 -11.50
CA ARG A 112 -0.50 -4.00 -11.87
C ARG A 112 -0.33 -2.53 -11.48
N ALA A 113 -1.38 -1.72 -11.61
CA ALA A 113 -1.37 -0.33 -11.16
C ALA A 113 -1.14 -0.25 -9.64
N VAL A 114 -1.81 -1.11 -8.86
CA VAL A 114 -1.62 -1.20 -7.41
C VAL A 114 -0.20 -1.64 -7.05
N GLU A 115 0.31 -2.71 -7.68
CA GLU A 115 1.67 -3.21 -7.42
C GLU A 115 2.73 -2.13 -7.68
N LEU A 116 2.69 -1.48 -8.85
CA LEU A 116 3.65 -0.44 -9.21
C LEU A 116 3.55 0.78 -8.28
N PHE A 117 2.33 1.15 -7.89
CA PHE A 117 2.14 2.22 -6.92
C PHE A 117 2.72 1.86 -5.55
N LEU A 118 2.48 0.65 -5.05
CA LEU A 118 2.98 0.20 -3.74
C LEU A 118 4.51 0.13 -3.68
N LEU A 119 5.17 -0.32 -4.76
CA LEU A 119 6.63 -0.29 -4.86
C LEU A 119 7.16 1.14 -4.74
N HIS A 120 6.63 2.05 -5.56
CA HIS A 120 7.08 3.43 -5.54
C HIS A 120 6.72 4.15 -4.23
N PHE A 121 5.57 3.83 -3.66
CA PHE A 121 5.13 4.34 -2.37
C PHE A 121 6.07 3.92 -1.24
N ARG A 122 6.49 2.65 -1.22
CA ARG A 122 7.50 2.15 -0.29
C ARG A 122 8.82 2.89 -0.43
N GLU A 123 9.33 3.05 -1.66
CA GLU A 123 10.56 3.82 -1.92
C GLU A 123 10.47 5.23 -1.35
N LYS A 124 9.34 5.93 -1.57
CA LYS A 124 9.13 7.30 -1.08
C LYS A 124 9.06 7.39 0.44
N ILE A 125 8.46 6.40 1.10
CA ILE A 125 8.49 6.31 2.57
C ILE A 125 9.93 6.16 3.06
N GLU A 126 10.70 5.24 2.48
CA GLU A 126 12.08 4.97 2.89
C GLU A 126 12.97 6.21 2.68
N GLU A 127 12.89 6.86 1.53
CA GLU A 127 13.57 8.14 1.24
C GLU A 127 13.22 9.22 2.27
N HIS A 128 11.94 9.36 2.60
CA HIS A 128 11.49 10.41 3.51
C HIS A 128 11.86 10.12 4.97
N LEU A 129 11.89 8.85 5.40
CA LEU A 129 12.43 8.45 6.70
C LEU A 129 13.91 8.83 6.83
N ILE A 130 14.72 8.55 5.80
CA ILE A 130 16.13 8.95 5.75
C ILE A 130 16.25 10.48 5.83
N ARG A 131 15.49 11.20 5.01
CA ARG A 131 15.53 12.67 4.94
C ARG A 131 15.15 13.34 6.27
N THR A 132 14.20 12.77 7.00
CA THR A 132 13.74 13.31 8.29
C THR A 132 14.56 12.81 9.48
N GLY A 133 15.52 11.89 9.27
CA GLY A 133 16.28 11.25 10.34
C GLY A 133 15.43 10.40 11.28
N ARG A 134 14.18 10.10 10.92
CA ARG A 134 13.33 9.17 11.66
C ARG A 134 13.87 7.78 11.42
N LYS A 135 14.28 7.10 12.49
CA LYS A 135 14.50 5.66 12.42
C LYS A 135 13.19 5.03 11.97
N SER A 136 13.20 4.26 10.88
CA SER A 136 12.02 3.47 10.52
C SER A 136 11.61 2.69 11.76
N ARG A 137 10.31 2.59 12.08
CA ARG A 137 9.95 1.74 13.22
C ARG A 137 10.44 0.29 13.00
N LEU A 138 10.54 -0.16 11.75
CA LEU A 138 11.23 -1.40 11.39
C LEU A 138 12.69 -1.46 11.88
N GLN A 139 13.44 -0.35 11.91
CA GLN A 139 14.78 -0.28 12.47
C GLN A 139 14.78 -0.42 14.00
N TRP A 140 13.73 -0.05 14.76
CA TRP A 140 13.76 -0.32 16.21
C TRP A 140 13.59 -1.82 16.49
N GLU A 141 12.73 -2.52 15.75
CA GLU A 141 12.58 -3.98 15.88
C GLU A 141 13.85 -4.67 15.41
N THR A 142 14.36 -4.31 14.23
CA THR A 142 15.62 -4.85 13.70
C THR A 142 16.80 -4.55 14.63
N TRP A 143 16.94 -3.32 15.14
CA TRP A 143 17.98 -2.95 16.11
C TRP A 143 17.79 -3.65 17.46
N ARG A 144 16.56 -3.82 17.95
CA ARG A 144 16.25 -4.55 19.18
C ARG A 144 16.60 -6.03 19.02
N SER A 145 16.26 -6.65 17.89
CA SER A 145 16.66 -8.03 17.55
C SER A 145 18.18 -8.16 17.49
N PHE A 146 18.87 -7.24 16.79
CA PHE A 146 20.33 -7.26 16.68
C PHE A 146 21.08 -6.97 18.00
N ASN A 147 20.49 -6.21 18.93
CA ASN A 147 21.14 -5.88 20.21
C ASN A 147 20.70 -6.77 21.39
N VAL A 148 19.60 -7.51 21.29
CA VAL A 148 19.24 -8.56 22.27
C VAL A 148 20.15 -9.79 22.11
N GLU A 149 20.57 -10.11 20.89
CA GLU A 149 21.52 -11.20 20.61
C GLU A 149 22.97 -10.93 21.07
N ARG A 150 23.30 -9.68 21.44
CA ARG A 150 24.65 -9.30 21.90
C ARG A 150 24.82 -9.31 23.43
N HIS A 151 23.73 -9.52 24.17
CA HIS A 151 23.72 -9.56 25.63
C HIS A 151 23.20 -10.89 26.19
N ARG A 152 23.40 -11.98 25.44
CA ARG A 152 23.33 -13.35 25.93
C ARG A 152 24.68 -14.03 25.81
#